data_AF-A0A8T1N5T4-F1
#
_entry.id   AF-A0A8T1N5T4-F1
#
_cell.length_a   1.000
_cell.length_b   1.000
_cell.length_c   1.000
_cell.angle_alpha   90.00
_cell.angle_beta   90.00
_cell.angle_gamma   90.00
#
_symmetry.space_group_name_H-M   'P 1'
#
loop_
_entity.id
_entity.type
_entity.pdbx_description
1 polymer ?
#
loop_
_entity_poly.entity_id
_entity_poly.type
_entity_poly.pdbx_seq_one_letter_code
_entity_poly.pdbx_strand_id
1 'polypeptide(L)'
;MVLLPSAGRTENEKKASAVALQYHMIIPTVEPYMIVAKLGLVSRDGKFSKVLSEAASAAKLYAAHTPDMGGTKWPLTGGVPNQLLDSEDYHIERLYIAGYKDGSIRVWDATYPVLSLIYLLGAEVNGINIAGTSASISALDFCSETSSLAIGNEYGLV
;
A
#
# COMPACT_ATOMS: atom_id res chain seq x y z
N MET A 1 50.20 32.57 -34.03
CA MET A 1 48.79 32.38 -34.43
C MET A 1 48.50 30.89 -34.26
N VAL A 2 48.06 30.44 -33.07
CA VAL A 2 46.63 30.15 -32.70
C VAL A 2 46.16 28.89 -33.47
N LEU A 3 45.67 27.76 -32.94
CA LEU A 3 45.30 27.19 -31.63
C LEU A 3 45.15 25.64 -31.82
N LEU A 4 45.30 24.83 -30.75
CA LEU A 4 44.78 23.44 -30.59
C LEU A 4 43.22 23.46 -30.50
N PRO A 5 42.44 22.35 -30.30
CA PRO A 5 42.66 20.89 -30.38
C PRO A 5 41.52 20.17 -31.19
N SER A 6 41.54 18.83 -31.30
CA SER A 6 40.28 18.07 -31.43
C SER A 6 40.34 16.85 -30.51
N ALA A 7 39.47 16.89 -29.49
CA ALA A 7 39.32 15.91 -28.45
C ALA A 7 38.67 14.62 -28.97
N GLY A 8 39.19 13.47 -28.52
CA GLY A 8 38.54 12.18 -28.68
C GLY A 8 37.20 12.18 -27.95
N ARG A 9 36.14 11.85 -28.68
CA ARG A 9 34.77 11.72 -28.18
C ARG A 9 34.71 10.45 -27.31
N THR A 10 34.67 10.59 -25.99
CA THR A 10 34.32 9.48 -25.10
C THR A 10 32.81 9.33 -25.13
N GLU A 11 32.34 8.21 -25.69
CA GLU A 11 30.97 7.74 -25.50
C GLU A 11 30.73 7.54 -24.00
N ASN A 12 30.07 8.52 -23.38
CA ASN A 12 29.44 8.32 -22.08
C ASN A 12 28.24 7.41 -22.32
N GLU A 13 28.47 6.09 -22.26
CA GLU A 13 27.42 5.14 -21.93
C GLU A 13 26.88 5.53 -20.56
N LYS A 14 25.82 6.34 -20.57
CA LYS A 14 25.02 6.64 -19.40
C LYS A 14 24.33 5.33 -19.01
N LYS A 15 25.02 4.48 -18.25
CA LYS A 15 24.39 3.39 -17.51
C LYS A 15 23.32 4.05 -16.65
N ALA A 16 22.09 4.00 -17.13
CA ALA A 16 20.93 4.27 -16.30
C ALA A 16 21.04 3.28 -15.15
N SER A 17 21.49 3.79 -13.99
CA SER A 17 21.47 3.04 -12.75
C SER A 17 20.00 2.77 -12.48
N ALA A 18 19.54 1.59 -12.87
CA ALA A 18 18.21 1.12 -12.52
C ALA A 18 18.21 0.99 -11.00
N VAL A 19 17.64 1.99 -10.34
CA VAL A 19 17.38 1.90 -8.91
C VAL A 19 16.43 0.73 -8.75
N ALA A 20 16.93 -0.37 -8.19
CA ALA A 20 16.12 -1.52 -7.84
C ALA A 20 15.13 -1.06 -6.77
N LEU A 21 13.94 -0.67 -7.20
CA LEU A 21 12.80 -0.42 -6.33
C LEU A 21 12.45 -1.77 -5.71
N GLN A 22 12.81 -1.90 -4.43
CA GLN A 22 12.53 -3.07 -3.64
C GLN A 22 11.00 -3.23 -3.57
N TYR A 23 10.51 -4.39 -4.02
CA TYR A 23 9.09 -4.76 -3.92
C TYR A 23 8.71 -4.83 -2.45
N HIS A 24 8.19 -3.72 -1.93
CA HIS A 24 7.77 -3.60 -0.54
C HIS A 24 6.29 -3.94 -0.47
N MET A 25 5.95 -5.23 -0.41
CA MET A 25 5.05 -5.77 0.61
C MET A 25 4.57 -7.17 0.28
N ILE A 26 4.53 -7.98 1.33
CA ILE A 26 3.79 -9.24 1.39
C ILE A 26 2.54 -8.92 2.20
N ILE A 27 1.34 -9.26 1.71
CA ILE A 27 0.15 -9.26 2.56
C ILE A 27 0.38 -10.35 3.61
N PRO A 28 0.45 -10.04 4.91
CA PRO A 28 0.55 -11.07 5.92
C PRO A 28 -0.74 -11.85 5.92
N THR A 29 -0.66 -13.15 5.67
CA THR A 29 -1.81 -14.07 5.72
C THR A 29 -1.75 -15.00 6.91
N VAL A 30 -0.56 -15.21 7.49
CA VAL A 30 -0.31 -16.17 8.57
C VAL A 30 -0.19 -15.48 9.93
N GLU A 31 0.55 -14.36 10.00
CA GLU A 31 0.76 -13.63 11.25
C GLU A 31 0.62 -12.11 11.03
N PRO A 32 -0.44 -11.47 11.54
CA PRO A 32 -1.63 -12.11 12.12
C PRO A 32 -2.39 -12.94 11.07
N TYR A 33 -3.16 -13.93 11.52
CA TYR A 33 -3.90 -14.83 10.63
C TYR A 33 -5.07 -14.06 9.98
N MET A 34 -5.08 -14.02 8.65
CA MET A 34 -6.14 -13.36 7.88
C MET A 34 -7.40 -14.23 7.86
N ILE A 35 -8.54 -13.65 8.19
CA ILE A 35 -9.82 -14.38 8.30
C ILE A 35 -10.73 -14.06 7.12
N VAL A 36 -10.78 -12.79 6.71
CA VAL A 36 -11.69 -12.32 5.67
C VAL A 36 -11.00 -11.25 4.83
N ALA A 37 -11.34 -11.18 3.55
CA ALA A 37 -10.85 -10.14 2.67
C ALA A 37 -11.92 -9.70 1.66
N LYS A 38 -11.84 -8.43 1.26
CA LYS A 38 -12.70 -7.80 0.26
C LYS A 38 -11.82 -7.03 -0.72
N LEU A 39 -12.03 -7.25 -2.02
CA LEU A 39 -11.52 -6.38 -3.06
C LEU A 39 -12.63 -5.40 -3.47
N GLY A 40 -12.36 -4.10 -3.36
CA GLY A 40 -13.28 -3.02 -3.68
C GLY A 40 -12.78 -2.18 -4.86
N LEU A 41 -13.69 -1.75 -5.72
CA LEU A 41 -13.40 -0.79 -6.77
C LEU A 41 -13.70 0.63 -6.27
N VAL A 42 -12.84 1.58 -6.64
CA VAL A 42 -12.97 3.00 -6.30
C VAL A 42 -13.14 3.80 -7.57
N SER A 43 -14.16 4.67 -7.60
CA SER A 43 -14.38 5.56 -8.74
C SER A 43 -13.26 6.61 -8.82
N ARG A 44 -12.59 6.68 -9.97
CA ARG A 44 -11.50 7.63 -10.27
C ARG A 44 -11.89 9.08 -10.04
N ASP A 45 -13.09 9.45 -10.48
CA ASP A 45 -13.55 10.85 -10.45
C ASP A 45 -14.17 11.24 -9.09
N GLY A 46 -14.14 10.33 -8.13
CA GLY A 46 -14.68 10.54 -6.80
C GLY A 46 -13.71 11.29 -5.88
N LYS A 47 -14.26 12.20 -5.06
CA LYS A 47 -13.55 12.86 -3.95
C LYS A 47 -12.80 11.84 -3.07
N PHE A 48 -13.36 10.65 -2.88
CA PHE A 48 -12.77 9.58 -2.09
C PHE A 48 -11.45 9.05 -2.66
N SER A 49 -11.36 8.84 -3.97
CA SER A 49 -10.11 8.38 -4.62
C SER A 49 -8.97 9.37 -4.38
N LYS A 50 -9.27 10.68 -4.53
CA LYS A 50 -8.29 11.74 -4.27
C LYS A 50 -7.77 11.73 -2.82
N VAL A 51 -8.68 11.65 -1.84
CA VAL A 51 -8.31 11.60 -0.42
C VAL A 51 -7.49 10.36 -0.10
N LEU A 52 -7.86 9.20 -0.66
CA LEU A 52 -7.08 7.97 -0.51
C LEU A 52 -5.68 8.09 -1.11
N SER A 53 -5.55 8.69 -2.31
CA SER A 53 -4.26 8.87 -2.96
C SER A 53 -3.36 9.82 -2.18
N GLU A 54 -3.91 10.89 -1.61
CA GLU A 54 -3.20 11.77 -0.68
C GLU A 54 -2.73 11.00 0.57
N ALA A 55 -3.61 10.18 1.17
CA ALA A 55 -3.28 9.35 2.33
C ALA A 55 -2.22 8.30 2.03
N ALA A 56 -2.30 7.62 0.89
CA ALA A 56 -1.32 6.64 0.45
C ALA A 56 0.05 7.29 0.18
N SER A 57 0.06 8.51 -0.37
CA SER A 57 1.28 9.28 -0.58
C SER A 57 1.91 9.69 0.76
N ALA A 58 1.12 10.11 1.73
CA ALA A 58 1.58 10.37 3.09
C ALA A 58 2.11 9.09 3.77
N ALA A 59 1.39 7.96 3.65
CA ALA A 59 1.78 6.68 4.22
C ALA A 59 3.10 6.16 3.64
N LYS A 60 3.38 6.37 2.34
CA LYS A 60 4.68 6.07 1.73
C LYS A 60 5.84 6.85 2.36
N LEU A 61 5.64 8.11 2.77
CA LEU A 61 6.64 8.88 3.51
C LEU A 61 6.89 8.29 4.91
N TYR A 62 5.84 7.79 5.58
CA TYR A 62 5.97 7.12 6.87
C TYR A 62 6.56 5.70 6.76
N ALA A 63 6.33 4.98 5.66
CA ALA A 63 6.88 3.65 5.41
C ALA A 63 8.42 3.66 5.28
N ALA A 64 9.00 4.78 4.86
CA ALA A 64 10.45 5.01 4.92
C ALA A 64 10.99 5.10 6.37
N HIS A 65 10.11 5.22 7.36
CA HIS A 65 10.41 5.37 8.78
C HIS A 65 9.77 4.29 9.68
N THR A 66 9.00 3.35 9.12
CA THR A 66 8.45 2.23 9.90
C THR A 66 9.52 1.19 10.17
N PRO A 67 9.68 0.74 11.44
CA PRO A 67 10.55 -0.38 11.77
C PRO A 67 10.15 -1.62 10.97
N ASP A 68 11.15 -2.38 10.54
CA ASP A 68 11.02 -3.67 9.87
C ASP A 68 9.90 -4.50 10.53
N MET A 69 8.79 -4.72 9.81
CA MET A 69 7.62 -5.46 10.30
C MET A 69 7.91 -6.98 10.33
N GLY A 70 9.13 -7.36 10.73
CA GLY A 70 9.61 -8.75 10.76
C GLY A 70 9.45 -9.51 9.43
N GLY A 71 9.21 -8.80 8.34
CA GLY A 71 8.83 -9.38 7.06
C GLY A 71 10.07 -9.85 6.33
N THR A 72 10.10 -11.11 5.90
CA THR A 72 11.19 -11.60 5.04
C THR A 72 11.29 -10.71 3.81
N LYS A 73 12.46 -10.08 3.61
CA LYS A 73 12.76 -9.31 2.39
C LYS A 73 12.38 -10.13 1.17
N TRP A 74 11.66 -9.51 0.23
CA TRP A 74 11.20 -10.20 -0.98
C TRP A 74 12.41 -10.82 -1.70
N PRO A 75 12.43 -12.15 -1.92
CA PRO A 75 13.61 -12.84 -2.44
C PRO A 75 13.83 -12.55 -3.93
N LEU A 76 12.81 -12.05 -4.63
CA LEU A 76 12.87 -11.72 -6.05
C LEU A 76 13.23 -10.25 -6.24
N THR A 77 14.43 -9.99 -6.75
CA THR A 77 14.95 -8.64 -7.02
C THR A 77 15.04 -8.30 -8.52
N GLY A 78 14.63 -9.23 -9.38
CA GLY A 78 14.63 -9.04 -10.83
C GLY A 78 13.43 -8.23 -11.35
N GLY A 79 13.58 -7.68 -12.56
CA GLY A 79 12.54 -6.90 -13.25
C GLY A 79 12.65 -5.39 -13.02
N VAL A 80 11.97 -4.63 -13.88
CA VAL A 80 11.85 -3.16 -13.77
C VAL A 80 10.39 -2.86 -13.43
N PRO A 81 10.09 -2.35 -12.23
CA PRO A 81 8.75 -1.93 -11.88
C PRO A 81 8.27 -0.84 -12.84
N ASN A 82 6.99 -0.90 -13.22
CA ASN A 82 6.40 0.17 -14.00
C ASN A 82 6.30 1.43 -13.12
N GLN A 83 6.91 2.54 -13.55
CA GLN A 83 7.03 3.78 -12.78
C GLN A 83 5.73 4.60 -12.69
N LEU A 84 4.57 3.99 -12.97
CA LEU A 84 3.27 4.68 -13.00
C LEU A 84 2.82 5.25 -11.65
N LEU A 85 3.46 4.83 -10.56
CA LEU A 85 3.15 5.27 -9.19
C LEU A 85 3.45 6.76 -8.93
N ASP A 86 4.29 7.40 -9.76
CA ASP A 86 4.70 8.82 -9.64
C ASP A 86 4.10 9.72 -10.74
N SER A 87 3.12 9.24 -11.51
CA SER A 87 2.42 10.11 -12.47
C SER A 87 1.46 11.05 -11.75
N GLU A 88 1.35 12.31 -12.19
CA GLU A 88 0.35 13.25 -11.66
C GLU A 88 -1.10 12.76 -11.86
N ASP A 89 -1.28 11.77 -12.74
CA ASP A 89 -2.56 11.10 -13.01
C ASP A 89 -2.83 9.88 -12.10
N TYR A 90 -1.96 9.60 -11.13
CA TYR A 90 -2.13 8.47 -10.21
C TYR A 90 -3.31 8.71 -9.28
N HIS A 91 -4.17 7.69 -9.20
CA HIS A 91 -5.36 7.67 -8.38
C HIS A 91 -5.61 6.22 -7.96
N ILE A 92 -6.18 6.02 -6.78
CA ILE A 92 -6.50 4.68 -6.31
C ILE A 92 -7.80 4.23 -6.98
N GLU A 93 -7.73 3.12 -7.71
CA GLU A 93 -8.85 2.47 -8.39
C GLU A 93 -9.32 1.21 -7.67
N ARG A 94 -8.42 0.56 -6.90
CA ARG A 94 -8.69 -0.73 -6.26
C ARG A 94 -8.17 -0.73 -4.84
N LEU A 95 -9.02 -1.17 -3.92
CA LEU A 95 -8.67 -1.40 -2.52
C LEU A 95 -8.73 -2.89 -2.22
N TYR A 96 -7.67 -3.41 -1.62
CA TYR A 96 -7.73 -4.68 -0.93
C TYR A 96 -7.93 -4.39 0.56
N ILE A 97 -8.92 -4.99 1.19
CA ILE A 97 -9.25 -4.79 2.60
C ILE A 97 -9.26 -6.16 3.26
N ALA A 98 -8.50 -6.36 4.33
CA ALA A 98 -8.45 -7.62 5.05
C ALA A 98 -8.71 -7.43 6.54
N GLY A 99 -9.46 -8.37 7.09
CA GLY A 99 -9.77 -8.49 8.51
C GLY A 99 -9.04 -9.70 9.09
N TYR A 100 -8.51 -9.52 10.30
CA TYR A 100 -7.60 -10.46 10.92
C TYR A 100 -8.15 -11.04 12.22
N LYS A 101 -7.56 -12.17 12.63
CA LYS A 101 -7.91 -12.87 13.88
C LYS A 101 -7.66 -12.02 15.13
N ASP A 102 -6.70 -11.10 15.07
CA ASP A 102 -6.37 -10.19 16.17
C ASP A 102 -7.30 -8.96 16.26
N GLY A 103 -8.32 -8.88 15.40
CA GLY A 103 -9.24 -7.75 15.32
C GLY A 103 -8.73 -6.59 14.48
N SER A 104 -7.52 -6.67 13.91
CA SER A 104 -7.01 -5.63 13.03
C SER A 104 -7.66 -5.67 11.65
N ILE A 105 -7.75 -4.50 11.02
CA ILE A 105 -8.12 -4.35 9.61
C ILE A 105 -7.01 -3.61 8.90
N ARG A 106 -6.67 -4.07 7.72
CA ARG A 106 -5.64 -3.46 6.88
C ARG A 106 -6.23 -3.16 5.52
N VAL A 107 -5.87 -1.99 4.99
CA VAL A 107 -6.32 -1.49 3.70
C VAL A 107 -5.10 -1.21 2.84
N TRP A 108 -5.03 -1.83 1.67
CA TRP A 108 -3.96 -1.64 0.69
C TRP A 108 -4.48 -1.03 -0.59
N ASP A 109 -3.66 -0.19 -1.21
CA ASP A 109 -3.78 0.14 -2.62
C ASP A 109 -3.47 -1.12 -3.42
N ALA A 110 -4.45 -1.57 -4.21
CA ALA A 110 -4.36 -2.72 -5.11
C ALA A 110 -4.52 -2.29 -6.57
N THR A 111 -4.34 -1.00 -6.88
CA THR A 111 -4.48 -0.44 -8.23
C THR A 111 -3.51 -1.09 -9.20
N TYR A 112 -2.28 -1.35 -8.73
CA TYR A 112 -1.23 -2.05 -9.45
C TYR A 112 -0.86 -3.38 -8.77
N PRO A 113 -0.12 -4.28 -9.44
CA PRO A 113 0.28 -5.56 -8.87
C PRO A 113 1.13 -5.47 -7.59
N VAL A 114 1.70 -4.29 -7.32
CA VAL A 114 2.44 -4.02 -6.08
C VAL A 114 1.49 -3.38 -5.08
N LEU A 115 1.10 -4.16 -4.08
CA LEU A 115 0.22 -3.70 -3.01
C LEU A 115 0.96 -2.76 -2.06
N SER A 116 0.33 -1.65 -1.69
CA SER A 116 0.89 -0.69 -0.74
C SER A 116 -0.08 -0.45 0.41
N LEU A 117 0.35 -0.68 1.65
CA LEU A 117 -0.50 -0.44 2.82
C LEU A 117 -0.83 1.06 2.93
N ILE A 118 -2.12 1.39 2.97
CA ILE A 118 -2.65 2.74 3.14
C ILE A 118 -3.02 2.96 4.61
N TYR A 119 -3.76 2.01 5.18
CA TYR A 119 -4.26 2.11 6.56
C TYR A 119 -4.14 0.79 7.32
N LEU A 120 -3.77 0.90 8.59
CA LEU A 120 -3.92 -0.13 9.60
C LEU A 120 -4.92 0.41 10.63
N LEU A 121 -6.13 -0.14 10.64
CA LEU A 121 -7.09 0.08 11.70
C LEU A 121 -6.78 -0.98 12.77
N GLY A 122 -6.16 -0.54 13.85
CA GLY A 122 -5.93 -1.40 15.01
C GLY A 122 -7.21 -1.60 15.82
N ALA A 123 -7.10 -2.51 16.78
CA ALA A 123 -8.00 -2.65 17.92
C ALA A 123 -8.27 -1.31 18.63
N GLU A 124 -7.29 -0.40 18.65
CA GLU A 124 -7.35 0.82 19.44
C GLU A 124 -7.36 2.05 18.53
N VAL A 125 -8.45 2.81 18.55
CA VAL A 125 -8.53 4.15 17.94
C VAL A 125 -8.48 5.17 19.08
N ASN A 126 -7.43 6.00 19.13
CA ASN A 126 -7.24 7.07 20.11
C ASN A 126 -7.24 6.65 21.60
N GLY A 127 -6.69 5.48 21.95
CA GLY A 127 -6.57 5.07 23.36
C GLY A 127 -7.88 4.63 24.00
N ILE A 128 -8.96 4.50 23.21
CA ILE A 128 -10.26 4.01 23.66
C ILE A 128 -10.35 2.55 23.25
N ASN A 129 -10.17 1.67 24.23
CA ASN A 129 -10.47 0.24 24.09
C ASN A 129 -11.99 0.08 23.97
N ILE A 130 -12.49 -0.03 22.74
CA ILE A 130 -13.87 -0.43 22.50
C ILE A 130 -13.95 -1.91 22.91
N ALA A 131 -14.89 -2.29 23.76
CA ALA A 131 -15.04 -3.70 24.14
C ALA A 131 -15.24 -4.56 22.88
N GLY A 132 -14.40 -5.58 22.68
CA GLY A 132 -14.40 -6.42 21.46
C GLY A 132 -13.31 -6.11 20.44
N THR A 133 -12.32 -5.28 20.79
CA THR A 133 -11.26 -4.82 19.88
C THR A 133 -10.16 -5.82 19.58
N SER A 134 -10.05 -6.90 20.36
CA SER A 134 -9.24 -8.08 20.03
C SER A 134 -10.06 -9.22 19.43
N ALA A 135 -11.34 -8.99 19.11
CA ALA A 135 -12.21 -10.01 18.55
C ALA A 135 -11.84 -10.26 17.09
N SER A 136 -11.81 -11.53 16.69
CA SER A 136 -11.57 -11.90 15.30
C SER A 136 -12.58 -11.23 14.39
N ILE A 137 -12.11 -10.55 13.35
CA ILE A 137 -12.97 -10.03 12.29
C ILE A 137 -13.57 -11.21 11.54
N SER A 138 -14.90 -11.24 11.39
CA SER A 138 -15.65 -12.34 10.79
C SER A 138 -16.32 -11.96 9.47
N ALA A 139 -16.61 -10.67 9.27
CA ALA A 139 -17.25 -10.17 8.06
C ALA A 139 -16.74 -8.76 7.71
N LEU A 140 -16.65 -8.47 6.41
CA LEU A 140 -16.33 -7.16 5.88
C LEU A 140 -17.20 -6.86 4.66
N ASP A 141 -17.71 -5.65 4.56
CA ASP A 141 -18.26 -5.15 3.31
C ASP A 141 -17.92 -3.68 3.08
N PHE A 142 -17.69 -3.34 1.81
CA PHE A 142 -17.23 -2.02 1.40
C PHE A 142 -18.11 -1.46 0.30
N CYS A 143 -18.64 -0.25 0.53
CA CYS A 143 -19.42 0.51 -0.42
C CYS A 143 -18.60 1.71 -0.91
N SER A 144 -18.21 1.71 -2.17
CA SER A 144 -17.42 2.79 -2.76
C SER A 144 -18.22 4.06 -3.03
N GLU A 145 -19.52 3.93 -3.27
CA GLU A 145 -20.42 5.07 -3.51
C GLU A 145 -20.55 5.95 -2.26
N THR A 146 -20.73 5.30 -1.09
CA THR A 146 -20.86 6.00 0.20
C THR A 146 -19.55 6.09 0.97
N SER A 147 -18.46 5.53 0.42
CA SER A 147 -17.14 5.44 1.09
C SER A 147 -17.24 4.81 2.48
N SER A 148 -18.12 3.81 2.64
CA SER A 148 -18.44 3.19 3.93
C SER A 148 -17.86 1.78 4.03
N LEU A 149 -17.39 1.42 5.22
CA LEU A 149 -16.87 0.10 5.56
C LEU A 149 -17.68 -0.47 6.73
N ALA A 150 -18.34 -1.60 6.52
CA ALA A 150 -19.03 -2.36 7.56
C ALA A 150 -18.12 -3.50 8.05
N ILE A 151 -18.04 -3.67 9.37
CA ILE A 151 -17.09 -4.57 10.02
C ILE A 151 -17.83 -5.45 11.02
N GLY A 152 -17.92 -6.75 10.76
CA GLY A 152 -18.47 -7.71 11.72
C GLY A 152 -17.37 -8.46 12.46
N ASN A 153 -17.56 -8.74 13.76
CA ASN A 153 -16.65 -9.59 14.53
C ASN A 153 -17.27 -10.95 14.92
N GLU A 154 -16.49 -11.83 15.53
CA GLU A 154 -16.91 -13.18 15.93
C GLU A 154 -18.01 -13.21 17.00
N TYR A 155 -18.26 -12.09 17.69
CA TYR A 155 -19.35 -11.94 18.66
C TYR A 155 -20.65 -11.46 18.01
N GLY A 156 -20.67 -11.25 16.68
CA GLY A 156 -21.83 -10.75 15.95
C GLY A 156 -22.06 -9.25 16.10
N LEU A 157 -21.08 -8.50 16.60
CA LEU A 157 -21.12 -7.03 16.63
C LEU A 157 -20.75 -6.46 15.26
N VAL A 158 -21.41 -5.37 14.86
CA VAL A 158 -21.20 -4.61 13.61
C VAL A 158 -21.07 -3.13 13.91
#